data_AF-A0A351MIB3-F1
#
_entry.id   AF-A0A351MIB3-F1
#
_cell.length_a   1.000
_cell.length_b   1.000
_cell.length_c   1.000
_cell.angle_alpha   90.00
_cell.angle_beta   90.00
_cell.angle_gamma   90.00
#
_symmetry.space_group_name_H-M   'P 1'
#
loop_
_entity.id
_entity.type
_entity.pdbx_description
1 polymer ?
#
loop_
_entity_poly.entity_id
_entity_poly.type
_entity_poly.pdbx_seq_one_letter_code
_entity_poly.pdbx_strand_id
1 'polypeptide(L)' 'RVSYRLGFTTETNPVKIERDLMALWPRDWWIGGSHALIWHGRKLCVARKPKCAICPVLALCPRIGVED' A
#
# COMPACT_ATOMS: atom_id res chain seq x y z
N ARG A 1 2.80 -1.57 -6.15
CA ARG A 1 3.84 -0.78 -5.43
C ARG A 1 3.45 -0.51 -3.98
N VAL A 2 2.42 0.30 -3.69
CA VAL A 2 2.07 0.67 -2.31
C VAL A 2 1.71 -0.56 -1.48
N SER A 3 0.83 -1.42 -2.00
CA SER A 3 0.44 -2.67 -1.34
C SER A 3 1.63 -3.55 -0.98
N TYR A 4 2.61 -3.67 -1.89
CA TYR A 4 3.86 -4.40 -1.63
C TYR A 4 4.72 -3.75 -0.54
N ARG A 5 4.95 -2.43 -0.61
CA ARG A 5 5.73 -1.70 0.40
C ARG A 5 5.10 -1.76 1.80
N LEU A 6 3.77 -1.80 1.87
CA LEU A 6 2.98 -1.96 3.10
C LEU A 6 2.88 -3.42 3.57
N GLY A 7 3.40 -4.38 2.80
CA GLY A 7 3.36 -5.80 3.16
C GLY A 7 2.01 -6.48 2.97
N PHE A 8 1.08 -5.88 2.21
CA PHE A 8 -0.23 -6.48 1.94
C PHE A 8 -0.22 -7.58 0.90
N THR A 9 0.84 -7.69 0.11
CA THR A 9 0.97 -8.69 -0.96
C THR A 9 2.43 -8.80 -1.39
N THR A 10 2.85 -9.98 -1.84
CA THR A 10 4.12 -10.20 -2.52
C THR A 10 3.96 -10.37 -4.04
N GLU A 11 2.71 -10.34 -4.53
CA GLU A 11 2.39 -10.57 -5.93
C GLU A 11 2.67 -9.34 -6.79
N THR A 12 2.95 -9.57 -8.06
CA THR A 12 3.16 -8.50 -9.06
C THR A 12 1.99 -8.40 -10.05
N ASN A 13 1.17 -9.45 -10.15
CA ASN A 13 -0.01 -9.46 -11.01
C ASN A 13 -1.17 -8.68 -10.36
N PRO A 14 -1.76 -7.67 -11.02
CA PRO A 14 -2.84 -6.86 -10.45
C PRO A 14 -4.05 -7.66 -9.97
N VAL A 15 -4.44 -8.71 -10.69
CA VAL A 15 -5.60 -9.56 -10.35
C VAL A 15 -5.34 -10.34 -9.06
N LYS A 16 -4.11 -10.81 -8.86
CA LYS A 16 -3.73 -11.49 -7.62
C LYS A 16 -3.63 -10.52 -6.45
N ILE A 17 -3.04 -9.35 -6.68
CA ILE A 17 -2.96 -8.28 -5.67
C ILE A 17 -4.37 -7.90 -5.18
N GLU A 18 -5.33 -7.75 -6.09
CA GLU A 18 -6.71 -7.43 -5.72
C GLU A 18 -7.32 -8.52 -4.82
N ARG A 19 -7.12 -9.80 -5.16
CA ARG A 19 -7.58 -10.93 -4.34
C ARG A 19 -6.95 -10.94 -2.95
N ASP A 20 -5.65 -10.65 -2.84
CA ASP A 20 -4.98 -10.54 -1.54
C ASP A 20 -5.61 -9.42 -0.70
N LEU A 21 -5.84 -8.25 -1.29
CA LEU A 21 -6.47 -7.11 -0.59
C LEU A 21 -7.92 -7.41 -0.18
N MET A 22 -8.69 -8.09 -1.04
CA MET A 22 -10.05 -8.52 -0.72
C MET A 22 -10.10 -9.52 0.44
N ALA A 23 -9.08 -10.38 0.57
CA ALA A 23 -8.97 -11.32 1.68
C ALA A 23 -8.56 -10.64 3.01
N LEU A 24 -7.81 -9.52 2.94
CA LEU A 24 -7.37 -8.76 4.11
C LEU A 24 -8.44 -7.82 4.68
N TRP A 25 -9.37 -7.34 3.85
CA TRP A 25 -10.32 -6.29 4.24
C TRP A 25 -11.79 -6.72 4.14
N PRO A 26 -12.65 -6.23 5.04
CA PRO A 26 -14.10 -6.37 4.90
C PRO A 26 -14.59 -5.81 3.56
N ARG A 27 -15.64 -6.40 2.99
CA ARG A 27 -16.18 -6.03 1.67
C ARG A 27 -16.53 -4.55 1.52
N ASP A 28 -17.08 -3.95 2.57
CA ASP A 28 -17.46 -2.54 2.59
C ASP A 28 -16.25 -1.59 2.43
N TRP A 29 -15.04 -2.08 2.72
CA TRP A 29 -13.81 -1.32 2.59
C TRP A 29 -13.12 -1.48 1.25
N TRP A 30 -13.57 -2.35 0.34
CA TRP A 30 -12.83 -2.61 -0.90
C TRP A 30 -12.65 -1.36 -1.76
N ILE A 31 -13.71 -0.56 -1.93
CA ILE A 31 -13.66 0.69 -2.71
C ILE A 31 -12.85 1.75 -1.96
N GLY A 32 -13.18 1.98 -0.68
CA GLY A 32 -12.52 2.99 0.14
C GLY A 32 -11.03 2.72 0.33
N GLY A 33 -10.65 1.48 0.61
CA GLY A 33 -9.28 1.02 0.76
C GLY A 33 -8.47 1.14 -0.53
N SER A 34 -9.07 0.80 -1.68
CA SER A 34 -8.43 1.00 -2.98
C SER A 34 -8.15 2.48 -3.25
N HIS A 35 -9.12 3.37 -3.00
CA HIS A 35 -8.90 4.81 -3.08
C HIS A 35 -7.82 5.28 -2.10
N ALA A 36 -7.85 4.82 -0.85
CA ALA A 36 -6.85 5.18 0.16
C ALA A 36 -5.43 4.82 -0.29
N LEU A 37 -5.22 3.61 -0.84
CA LEU A 37 -3.94 3.19 -1.39
C LEU A 37 -3.47 4.07 -2.55
N ILE A 38 -4.37 4.42 -3.47
CA ILE A 38 -4.07 5.29 -4.62
C ILE A 38 -3.63 6.67 -4.13
N TRP A 39 -4.40 7.27 -3.21
CA TRP A 39 -4.13 8.60 -2.68
C TRP A 39 -2.84 8.61 -1.86
N HIS A 40 -2.65 7.61 -1.00
CA HIS A 40 -1.43 7.42 -0.23
C HIS A 40 -0.20 7.30 -1.15
N GLY A 41 -0.29 6.50 -2.21
CA GLY A 41 0.78 6.33 -3.19
C GLY A 41 1.12 7.60 -3.98
N ARG A 42 0.13 8.47 -4.21
CA ARG A 42 0.31 9.74 -4.94
C ARG A 42 0.86 10.86 -4.06
N LYS A 43 0.47 10.92 -2.79
CA LYS A 43 0.80 12.03 -1.88
C LYS A 43 2.01 11.77 -0.98
N LEU A 44 2.17 10.52 -0.52
CA LEU A 44 3.16 10.13 0.49
C LEU A 44 4.13 9.07 -0.04
N CYS A 45 3.63 7.89 -0.42
CA CYS A 45 4.45 6.76 -0.86
C CYS A 45 4.79 6.82 -2.37
N VAL A 46 5.40 7.94 -2.78
CA VAL A 46 5.83 8.17 -4.16
C VAL A 46 6.96 7.22 -4.57
N ALA A 47 7.16 7.02 -5.88
CA ALA A 47 8.03 5.96 -6.39
C ALA A 47 9.49 6.09 -5.98
N ARG A 48 10.11 7.27 -6.21
CA ARG A 48 11.56 7.47 -6.04
C ARG A 48 11.99 7.81 -4.62
N LYS A 49 11.28 8.73 -3.94
CA LYS A 49 11.61 9.17 -2.58
C LYS A 49 10.34 9.31 -1.74
N PRO A 50 9.83 8.22 -1.16
CA PRO A 50 8.61 8.27 -0.37
C PRO A 50 8.81 9.18 0.86
N LYS A 51 7.76 9.91 1.23
CA LYS A 51 7.79 10.86 2.35
C LYS A 51 7.57 10.13 3.68
N CYS A 52 8.43 9.15 3.99
CA CYS A 52 8.28 8.28 5.16
C CYS A 52 8.24 9.04 6.49
N ALA A 53 9.06 10.09 6.65
CA ALA A 53 9.12 10.90 7.86
C ALA A 53 7.79 11.53 8.29
N ILE A 54 6.87 11.76 7.35
CA ILE A 54 5.53 12.34 7.61
C ILE A 54 4.40 11.34 7.33
N CYS A 55 4.73 10.06 7.15
CA CYS A 55 3.75 9.03 6.83
C CYS A 55 3.02 8.59 8.11
N PRO A 56 1.68 8.73 8.19
CA PRO A 56 0.93 8.44 9.41
C PRO A 56 0.93 6.95 9.78
N VAL A 57 1.24 6.07 8.83
CA VAL A 57 1.30 4.62 9.02
C VAL A 57 2.74 4.11 9.12
N LEU A 58 3.74 4.99 9.28
CA LEU A 58 5.16 4.59 9.31
C LEU A 58 5.45 3.53 10.38
N ALA A 59 4.87 3.69 11.58
CA ALA A 59 5.08 2.76 12.70
C ALA A 59 4.62 1.32 12.40
N LEU A 60 3.68 1.15 11.46
CA LEU A 60 3.14 -0.14 11.03
C LEU A 60 3.69 -0.59 9.67
N CYS A 61 4.42 0.27 8.97
CA CYS A 61 4.84 0.03 7.59
C CYS A 61 6.14 -0.78 7.56
N PRO A 62 6.14 -1.99 6.96
CA PRO A 62 7.36 -2.79 6.81
C PRO A 62 8.40 -2.16 5.87
N ARG A 63 8.00 -1.16 5.07
CA ARG A 63 8.88 -0.44 4.11
C ARG A 63 9.63 -1.35 3.14
N ILE A 64 9.00 -2.45 2.71
CA ILE A 64 9.65 -3.45 1.83
C ILE A 64 10.07 -2.78 0.51
N GLY A 65 11.36 -2.86 0.19
CA GLY A 65 11.92 -2.25 -1.03
C GLY A 65 11.88 -0.71 -1.04
N VAL A 66 11.91 -0.09 0.13
CA VAL A 66 12.17 1.35 0.29
C VAL A 66 13.56 1.51 0.91
N GLU A 67 14.45 2.12 0.15
CA GLU A 67 15.78 2.53 0.60
C GLU A 67 15.72 3.97 1.12
N ASP A 68 16.58 4.32 2.09
CA ASP A 68 16.63 5.64 2.74
C ASP A 68 17.20 6.75 1.84
#